data_AF-A0A2M8G5N9-F1
#
_entry.id   AF-A0A2M8G5N9-F1
#
_cell.length_a   1.000
_cell.length_b   1.000
_cell.length_c   1.000
_cell.angle_alpha   90.00
_cell.angle_beta   90.00
_cell.angle_gamma   90.00
#
_symmetry.space_group_name_H-M   'P 1'
#
loop_
_entity.id
_entity.type
_entity.pdbx_description
1 polymer ?
#
loop_
_entity_poly.entity_id
_entity_poly.type
_entity_poly.pdbx_seq_one_letter_code
_entity_poly.pdbx_strand_id
1 'polypeptide(L)' 'MRKKIYLDYAATTPVDPRVTRAMLPYFTKKFGNTMSLHNFGQEAKLALEESRGGVASLIGAKASEIIFTSSA' A
#
# COMPACT_ATOMS: atom_id res chain seq x y z
N MET A 1 11.21 0.61 -33.60
CA MET A 1 11.83 0.78 -32.25
C MET A 1 12.26 -0.59 -31.73
N ARG A 2 13.46 -0.71 -31.15
CA ARG A 2 13.91 -1.97 -30.52
C ARG A 2 13.18 -2.18 -29.18
N LYS A 3 12.69 -3.39 -28.95
CA LYS A 3 12.03 -3.79 -27.69
C LYS A 3 13.08 -3.77 -26.57
N LYS A 4 12.85 -2.96 -25.52
CA LYS A 4 13.68 -2.98 -24.32
C LYS A 4 13.31 -4.20 -23.49
N ILE A 5 14.32 -4.94 -23.02
CA ILE A 5 14.15 -6.06 -22.09
C ILE A 5 14.77 -5.63 -20.77
N TYR A 6 13.99 -5.65 -19.70
CA TYR A 6 14.43 -5.29 -18.37
C TYR A 6 14.80 -6.57 -17.61
N LEU A 7 16.06 -6.70 -17.23
CA LEU A 7 16.58 -7.89 -16.53
C LEU A 7 17.12 -7.55 -15.13
N ASP A 8 16.84 -6.34 -14.62
CA ASP A 8 17.35 -5.85 -13.33
C ASP A 8 16.23 -5.78 -12.27
N TYR A 9 15.54 -6.90 -12.08
CA TYR A 9 14.47 -7.03 -11.06
C TYR A 9 15.01 -7.01 -9.63
N ALA A 10 16.33 -7.16 -9.46
CA ALA A 10 17.00 -6.99 -8.17
C ALA A 10 17.07 -5.52 -7.74
N ALA A 11 17.27 -4.59 -8.68
CA ALA A 11 17.27 -3.15 -8.36
C ALA A 11 15.86 -2.60 -8.08
N THR A 12 14.86 -2.98 -8.90
CA THR A 12 13.46 -2.62 -8.68
C THR A 12 12.53 -3.43 -9.57
N THR A 13 11.21 -3.34 -9.33
CA THR A 13 10.19 -4.03 -10.12
C THR A 13 9.13 -3.05 -10.65
N PRO A 14 8.57 -3.28 -11.84
CA PRO A 14 7.42 -2.50 -12.29
C PRO A 14 6.23 -2.78 -11.36
N VAL A 15 5.50 -1.72 -11.01
CA VAL A 15 4.29 -1.85 -10.18
C VAL A 15 3.22 -2.64 -10.94
N ASP A 16 2.68 -3.68 -10.32
CA ASP A 16 1.56 -4.44 -10.88
C ASP A 16 0.36 -3.48 -11.12
N PRO A 17 -0.30 -3.52 -12.29
CA PRO A 17 -1.46 -2.67 -12.57
C PRO A 17 -2.58 -2.77 -11.52
N ARG A 18 -2.72 -3.92 -10.84
CA ARG A 18 -3.66 -4.11 -9.73
C ARG A 18 -3.31 -3.25 -8.53
N VAL A 19 -2.01 -3.15 -8.20
CA VAL A 19 -1.51 -2.29 -7.11
C VAL A 19 -1.77 -0.82 -7.44
N THR A 20 -1.48 -0.42 -8.68
CA THR A 20 -1.75 0.97 -9.13
C THR A 20 -3.23 1.31 -8.97
N ARG A 21 -4.14 0.44 -9.44
CA ARG A 21 -5.59 0.65 -9.30
C ARG A 21 -6.05 0.70 -7.85
N ALA A 22 -5.48 -0.12 -6.97
CA ALA A 22 -5.80 -0.10 -5.54
C ALA A 22 -5.34 1.20 -4.87
N MET A 23 -4.23 1.79 -5.31
CA MET A 23 -3.64 2.99 -4.71
C MET A 23 -4.24 4.31 -5.21
N LEU A 24 -4.63 4.40 -6.49
CA LEU A 24 -5.15 5.63 -7.11
C LEU A 24 -6.27 6.35 -6.32
N PRO A 25 -7.23 5.66 -5.68
CA PRO A 25 -8.25 6.30 -4.86
C PRO A 25 -7.69 7.16 -3.73
N TYR A 26 -6.56 6.77 -3.11
CA TYR A 26 -5.97 7.48 -1.97
C TYR A 26 -5.23 8.77 -2.37
N PHE A 27 -4.90 8.91 -3.66
CA PHE A 27 -4.36 10.15 -4.21
C PHE A 27 -5.43 11.15 -4.67
N THR A 28 -6.72 10.78 -4.63
CA THR A 28 -7.79 11.58 -5.23
C THR A 28 -9.04 11.69 -4.35
N LYS A 29 -9.70 10.58 -4.04
CA LYS A 29 -11.02 10.55 -3.38
C LYS A 29 -10.94 10.20 -1.90
N LYS A 30 -9.99 9.35 -1.51
CA LYS A 30 -9.80 8.82 -0.16
C LYS A 30 -8.56 9.42 0.51
N PHE A 31 -8.48 10.74 0.51
CA PHE A 31 -7.29 11.50 0.95
C PHE A 31 -7.28 11.84 2.45
N GLY A 32 -8.18 11.22 3.24
CA GLY A 32 -8.36 11.56 4.64
C GLY A 32 -7.11 11.28 5.49
N ASN A 33 -6.91 12.09 6.53
CA ASN A 33 -5.88 11.87 7.54
C ASN A 33 -6.40 10.87 8.60
N THR A 34 -5.66 9.80 8.87
CA THR A 34 -6.04 8.74 9.84
C THR A 34 -6.23 9.23 11.27
N MET A 35 -5.68 10.41 11.61
CA MET A 35 -5.85 11.05 12.91
C MET A 35 -7.15 11.84 13.04
N SER A 36 -7.85 12.10 11.94
CA SER A 36 -9.13 12.81 11.96
C SER A 36 -10.26 11.91 12.46
N LEU A 37 -11.10 12.43 13.35
CA LEU A 37 -12.24 11.70 13.91
C LEU A 37 -13.46 11.63 12.98
N HIS A 38 -13.54 12.49 11.95
CA HIS A 38 -14.63 12.52 10.98
C HIS A 38 -14.49 11.39 9.93
N ASN A 39 -15.56 11.17 9.15
CA ASN A 39 -15.68 10.05 8.21
C ASN A 39 -14.47 9.86 7.28
N PHE A 40 -13.91 10.93 6.70
CA PHE A 40 -12.71 10.80 5.85
C PHE A 40 -11.51 10.18 6.58
N GLY A 41 -11.30 10.53 7.86
CA GLY A 41 -10.18 9.97 8.64
C GLY A 41 -10.45 8.54 9.09
N GLN A 42 -11.71 8.24 9.45
CA GLN A 42 -12.14 6.87 9.76
C GLN A 42 -11.96 5.94 8.55
N GLU A 43 -12.33 6.39 7.34
CA GLU A 43 -12.14 5.63 6.10
C GLU A 43 -10.64 5.34 5.85
N ALA A 44 -9.78 6.36 5.98
CA ALA A 44 -8.34 6.19 5.82
C ALA A 44 -7.75 5.23 6.88
N LYS A 45 -8.23 5.30 8.12
CA LYS A 45 -7.78 4.43 9.20
C LYS A 45 -8.18 2.97 8.94
N LEU A 46 -9.39 2.72 8.46
CA LEU A 46 -9.84 1.37 8.09
C LEU A 46 -8.94 0.78 6.99
N ALA A 47 -8.65 1.54 5.95
CA ALA A 47 -7.75 1.11 4.87
C ALA A 47 -6.34 0.75 5.36
N LEU A 48 -5.80 1.53 6.31
CA LEU A 48 -4.50 1.25 6.92
C LEU A 48 -4.51 -0.06 7.73
N GLU A 49 -5.56 -0.30 8.51
CA GLU A 49 -5.67 -1.52 9.33
C GLU A 49 -5.93 -2.78 8.49
N GLU A 50 -6.71 -2.67 7.41
CA GLU A 50 -6.86 -3.76 6.43
C GLU A 50 -5.51 -4.11 5.78
N SER A 51 -4.75 -3.09 5.38
CA SER A 51 -3.41 -3.27 4.81
C SER A 51 -2.46 -3.95 5.81
N ARG A 52 -2.54 -3.56 7.08
CA ARG A 52 -1.77 -4.16 8.17
C ARG A 52 -2.09 -5.65 8.33
N GLY A 53 -3.37 -6.01 8.30
CA GLY A 53 -3.82 -7.41 8.35
C GLY A 53 -3.33 -8.23 7.15
N GLY A 54 -3.36 -7.66 5.95
CA GLY A 54 -2.86 -8.31 4.74
C GLY A 54 -1.36 -8.63 4.81
N VAL A 55 -0.54 -7.65 5.21
CA VAL A 55 0.92 -7.85 5.38
C VAL A 55 1.20 -8.88 6.47
N ALA A 56 0.51 -8.79 7.61
CA ALA A 56 0.67 -9.74 8.71
C ALA A 56 0.39 -11.18 8.26
N SER A 57 -0.71 -11.40 7.52
CA SER A 57 -1.06 -12.72 6.99
C SER A 57 -0.03 -13.25 5.99
N LEU A 58 0.61 -12.38 5.20
CA LEU A 58 1.61 -12.79 4.21
C LEU A 58 2.87 -13.37 4.86
N ILE A 59 3.25 -12.87 6.04
CA ILE A 59 4.48 -13.27 6.74
C ILE A 59 4.23 -14.10 8.00
N GLY A 60 2.98 -14.43 8.32
CA GLY A 60 2.62 -15.21 9.51
C GLY A 60 2.75 -14.44 10.83
N ALA A 61 2.62 -13.12 10.81
CA ALA A 61 2.68 -12.27 12.00
C ALA A 61 1.27 -11.87 12.50
N LYS A 62 1.20 -11.24 13.67
CA LYS A 62 0.01 -10.53 14.14
C LYS A 62 -0.01 -9.13 13.53
N ALA A 63 -1.21 -8.60 13.25
CA ALA A 63 -1.36 -7.24 12.72
C ALA A 63 -0.63 -6.21 13.60
N SER A 64 -0.72 -6.33 14.94
CA SER A 64 -0.06 -5.43 15.89
C SER A 64 1.46 -5.40 15.81
N GLU A 65 2.09 -6.40 15.17
CA GLU A 65 3.55 -6.48 15.01
C GLU A 65 4.03 -5.75 13.74
N ILE A 66 3.13 -5.33 12.86
CA ILE A 66 3.47 -4.66 11.61
C ILE A 66 3.60 -3.16 11.87
N ILE A 67 4.79 -2.61 11.63
CA ILE A 67 5.09 -1.18 11.64
C ILE A 67 5.47 -0.76 10.21
N PHE A 68 4.72 0.18 9.62
CA PHE A 68 5.04 0.71 8.29
C PHE A 68 6.18 1.73 8.39
N THR A 69 7.22 1.53 7.58
CA THR A 69 8.33 2.46 7.36
C THR A 69 8.34 2.93 5.91
N SER A 70 9.17 3.93 5.56
CA SER A 70 9.28 4.40 4.17
C SER A 70 10.07 3.47 3.26
N SER A 71 11.02 2.71 3.81
CA SER A 71 11.83 1.72 3.11
C SER A 71 12.39 0.69 4.10
N ALA A 72 13.01 -0.37 3.57
CA ALA A 72 13.92 -1.22 4.32
C ALA A 72 15.20 -0.47 4.71
#